data_AF-A0A7X7PTW5-F1
#
_entry.id   AF-A0A7X7PTW5-F1
#
_cell.length_a   1.000
_cell.length_b   1.000
_cell.length_c   1.000
_cell.angle_alpha   90.00
_cell.angle_beta   90.00
_cell.angle_gamma   90.00
#
_symmetry.space_group_name_H-M   'P 1'
#
loop_
_entity.id
_entity.type
_entity.pdbx_description
1 polymer ?
#
loop_
_entity_poly.entity_id
_entity_poly.type
_entity_poly.pdbx_seq_one_letter_code
_entity_poly.pdbx_strand_id
1 'polypeptide(L)'
;GSSAMWSLVAWGSQLFAGAVAVALPGMTALLVVNLGFGVMSRAAPTLNLFAVGFPIALIFGLVIVWAGLPSVQAAFIESLDAAFEVIAGLLALPQ
;
A
#
# COMPACT_ATOMS: atom_id res chain seq x y z
N GLY A 1 -3.55 31.61 -8.62
CA GLY A 1 -4.63 31.34 -7.65
C GLY A 1 -5.39 30.07 -8.01
N SER A 2 -6.37 30.15 -8.92
CA SER A 2 -7.22 28.99 -9.26
C SER A 2 -6.47 27.84 -9.96
N SER A 3 -5.55 28.12 -10.88
CA SER A 3 -4.74 27.11 -11.58
C SER A 3 -3.86 26.26 -10.64
N ALA A 4 -3.25 26.89 -9.64
CA ALA A 4 -2.46 26.26 -8.60
C ALA A 4 -3.28 25.33 -7.68
N MET A 5 -4.54 25.69 -7.40
CA MET A 5 -5.45 24.82 -6.65
C MET A 5 -5.86 23.60 -7.49
N TRP A 6 -6.10 23.79 -8.79
CA TRP A 6 -6.42 22.68 -9.71
C TRP A 6 -5.26 21.70 -9.88
N SER A 7 -4.01 22.18 -9.93
CA SER A 7 -2.84 21.31 -10.01
C SER A 7 -2.64 20.47 -8.74
N LEU A 8 -2.88 21.05 -7.56
CA LEU A 8 -2.89 20.30 -6.28
C LEU A 8 -3.96 19.21 -6.25
N VAL A 9 -5.18 19.53 -6.68
CA VAL A 9 -6.28 18.55 -6.73
C VAL A 9 -5.96 17.43 -7.72
N ALA A 10 -5.41 17.75 -8.89
CA ALA A 10 -4.99 16.76 -9.87
C ALA A 10 -3.87 15.84 -9.34
N TRP A 11 -2.91 16.39 -8.61
CA TRP A 11 -1.82 15.62 -7.98
C TRP A 11 -2.34 14.61 -6.94
N GLY A 12 -3.46 14.90 -6.26
CA GLY A 12 -4.10 13.95 -5.36
C GLY A 12 -4.43 12.59 -6.00
N SER A 13 -4.72 12.56 -7.31
CA SER A 13 -4.93 11.30 -8.04
C SER A 13 -3.64 10.47 -8.18
N GLN A 14 -2.49 11.12 -8.36
CA GLN A 14 -1.18 10.47 -8.45
C GLN A 14 -0.78 9.87 -7.10
N LEU A 15 -1.07 10.56 -5.98
CA LEU A 15 -0.86 10.05 -4.64
C LEU A 15 -1.63 8.73 -4.40
N PHE A 16 -2.91 8.69 -4.76
CA PHE A 16 -3.71 7.47 -4.62
C PHE A 16 -3.23 6.34 -5.53
N ALA A 17 -2.90 6.65 -6.78
CA ALA A 17 -2.39 5.65 -7.73
C ALA A 17 -1.07 5.03 -7.23
N GLY A 18 -0.13 5.86 -6.76
CA GLY A 18 1.14 5.41 -6.19
C GLY A 18 0.94 4.56 -4.93
N ALA A 19 0.10 5.01 -3.99
CA ALA A 19 -0.20 4.27 -2.76
C ALA A 19 -0.80 2.88 -3.05
N VAL A 20 -1.74 2.79 -4.00
CA VAL A 20 -2.36 1.52 -4.41
C VAL A 20 -1.34 0.61 -5.10
N ALA A 21 -0.49 1.14 -5.98
CA ALA A 21 0.54 0.36 -6.65
C ALA A 21 1.53 -0.28 -5.67
N VAL A 22 1.91 0.44 -4.61
CA VAL A 22 2.79 -0.06 -3.54
C VAL A 22 2.09 -1.09 -2.65
N ALA A 23 0.81 -0.87 -2.33
CA ALA A 23 0.04 -1.77 -1.46
C ALA A 23 -0.41 -3.06 -2.18
N LEU A 24 -0.51 -3.05 -3.52
CA LEU A 24 -1.06 -4.12 -4.35
C LEU A 24 -0.42 -5.50 -4.10
N PRO A 25 0.92 -5.65 -4.11
CA PRO A 25 1.56 -6.94 -3.87
C PRO A 25 1.30 -7.46 -2.45
N GLY A 26 1.31 -6.58 -1.45
CA GLY A 26 1.05 -6.95 -0.06
C GLY A 26 -0.42 -7.35 0.17
N MET A 27 -1.35 -6.57 -0.36
CA MET A 27 -2.79 -6.86 -0.27
C MET A 27 -3.15 -8.17 -0.97
N THR A 28 -2.60 -8.43 -2.16
CA THR A 28 -2.84 -9.70 -2.87
C THR A 28 -2.29 -10.89 -2.10
N ALA A 29 -1.08 -10.80 -1.55
CA ALA A 29 -0.52 -11.86 -0.70
C ALA A 29 -1.38 -12.14 0.55
N LEU A 30 -1.82 -11.08 1.25
CA LEU A 30 -2.72 -11.22 2.39
C LEU A 30 -4.08 -11.81 2.00
N LEU A 31 -4.60 -11.44 0.83
CA LEU A 31 -5.87 -11.95 0.32
C LEU A 31 -5.77 -13.45 0.00
N VAL A 32 -4.65 -13.89 -0.59
CA VAL A 32 -4.35 -15.32 -0.80
C VAL A 32 -4.24 -16.08 0.52
N VAL A 33 -3.57 -15.50 1.53
CA VAL A 33 -3.47 -16.10 2.88
C VAL A 33 -4.86 -16.24 3.51
N ASN A 34 -5.69 -15.21 3.43
CA ASN A 34 -7.07 -15.23 3.95
C ASN A 34 -7.97 -16.25 3.21
N LEU A 35 -7.83 -16.37 1.89
CA LEU A 35 -8.50 -17.42 1.10
C LEU A 35 -8.05 -18.81 1.54
N GLY A 36 -6.74 -19.01 1.73
CA GLY A 36 -6.18 -20.27 2.25
C GLY A 36 -6.78 -20.66 3.60
N PHE A 37 -6.94 -19.69 4.51
CA PHE A 37 -7.65 -19.91 5.77
C PHE A 37 -9.13 -20.25 5.58
N GLY A 38 -9.81 -19.58 4.65
CA GLY A 38 -11.20 -19.91 4.31
C GLY A 38 -11.34 -21.35 3.82
N VAL A 39 -10.40 -21.83 2.99
CA VAL A 39 -10.37 -23.22 2.53
C VAL A 39 -10.06 -24.19 3.67
N MET A 40 -9.07 -23.87 4.51
CA MET A 40 -8.71 -24.69 5.69
C MET A 40 -9.87 -24.82 6.68
N SER A 41 -10.61 -23.74 6.91
CA SER A 41 -11.81 -23.74 7.76
C SER A 41 -12.88 -24.72 7.27
N ARG A 42 -13.01 -24.89 5.96
CA ARG A 42 -13.91 -25.88 5.36
C ARG A 42 -13.36 -27.31 5.44
N ALA A 43 -12.05 -27.50 5.32
CA ALA A 43 -11.42 -28.81 5.29
C ALA A 43 -11.22 -29.44 6.68
N ALA A 44 -11.00 -28.63 7.72
CA ALA A 44 -10.71 -29.08 9.09
C ALA A 44 -11.47 -28.24 10.13
N PRO A 45 -12.79 -28.48 10.32
CA PRO A 45 -13.65 -27.69 11.20
C PRO A 45 -13.33 -27.86 12.70
N THR A 46 -12.54 -28.87 13.06
CA THR A 46 -12.15 -29.17 14.45
C THR A 46 -10.82 -28.55 14.88
N LEU A 47 -10.02 -28.02 13.94
CA LEU A 47 -8.88 -27.20 14.31
C LEU A 47 -9.40 -25.90 14.93
N ASN A 48 -8.88 -25.53 16.10
CA ASN A 48 -9.10 -24.19 16.65
C ASN A 48 -8.40 -23.19 15.72
N LEU A 49 -9.11 -22.80 14.65
CA LEU A 49 -8.59 -21.98 13.57
C LEU A 49 -8.16 -20.60 14.08
N PHE A 50 -8.72 -20.15 15.20
CA PHE A 50 -8.24 -18.96 15.89
C PHE A 50 -6.87 -19.18 16.54
N ALA A 51 -6.64 -20.33 17.17
CA ALA A 51 -5.36 -20.66 17.78
C ALA A 51 -4.23 -20.89 16.76
N VAL A 52 -4.55 -21.44 15.58
CA VAL A 52 -3.54 -21.76 14.56
C VAL A 52 -3.46 -20.68 13.48
N GLY A 53 -4.58 -20.11 13.08
CA GLY A 53 -4.64 -19.14 11.99
C GLY A 53 -4.11 -17.77 12.36
N PHE A 54 -4.29 -17.32 13.60
CA PHE A 54 -3.77 -16.02 14.03
C PHE A 54 -2.22 -15.96 14.01
N PRO A 55 -1.47 -16.93 14.59
CA PRO A 55 -0.02 -16.94 14.48
C PRO A 55 0.48 -17.01 13.04
N ILE A 56 -0.16 -17.83 12.21
CA ILE A 56 0.24 -17.99 10.80
C ILE A 56 0.01 -16.69 10.03
N ALA A 57 -1.17 -16.05 10.18
CA ALA A 57 -1.46 -14.77 9.56
C ALA A 57 -0.47 -13.67 9.99
N LEU A 58 -0.08 -13.66 11.27
CA LEU A 58 0.87 -12.71 11.82
C LEU A 58 2.28 -12.91 11.25
N ILE A 59 2.75 -14.16 11.15
CA ILE A 59 4.05 -14.48 10.54
C ILE A 59 4.06 -14.09 9.06
N PHE A 60 3.04 -14.50 8.30
CA PHE A 60 2.95 -14.13 6.87
C PHE A 60 2.84 -12.63 6.68
N GLY A 61 2.03 -11.94 7.50
CA GLY A 61 1.93 -10.48 7.46
C GLY A 61 3.28 -9.80 7.70
N LEU A 62 4.05 -10.28 8.67
CA LEU A 62 5.38 -9.74 8.95
C LEU A 62 6.37 -10.02 7.81
N VAL A 63 6.33 -11.22 7.22
CA VAL A 63 7.14 -11.57 6.04
C VAL A 63 6.79 -10.71 4.83
N ILE A 64 5.50 -10.45 4.60
CA ILE A 64 5.02 -9.60 3.51
C ILE A 64 5.49 -8.16 3.70
N VAL A 65 5.39 -7.63 4.93
CA VAL A 65 5.90 -6.28 5.25
C VAL A 65 7.41 -6.23 5.02
N TRP A 66 8.16 -7.21 5.52
CA TRP A 66 9.61 -7.27 5.37
C TRP A 66 10.04 -7.34 3.90
N ALA A 67 9.39 -8.19 3.10
CA ALA A 67 9.64 -8.31 1.66
C ALA A 67 9.22 -7.06 0.88
N GLY A 68 8.21 -6.33 1.37
CA GLY A 68 7.72 -5.09 0.76
C GLY A 68 8.52 -3.83 1.12
N LEU A 69 9.37 -3.86 2.15
CA LEU A 69 10.15 -2.71 2.59
C LEU A 69 10.98 -2.05 1.46
N PRO A 70 11.71 -2.80 0.61
CA PRO A 70 12.47 -2.19 -0.50
C PRO A 70 11.55 -1.48 -1.51
N SER A 71 10.39 -2.06 -1.84
CA SER A 71 9.43 -1.43 -2.74
C SER A 71 8.79 -0.19 -2.14
N VAL A 72 8.48 -0.21 -0.85
CA VAL A 72 7.94 0.97 -0.13
C VAL A 72 8.99 2.08 -0.12
N GLN A 73 10.25 1.76 0.12
CA GLN A 73 11.34 2.73 0.09
C GLN A 73 11.48 3.39 -1.28
N ALA A 74 11.49 2.62 -2.36
CA ALA A 74 11.61 3.15 -3.72
C ALA A 74 10.46 4.10 -4.05
N ALA A 75 9.23 3.67 -3.79
CA ALA A 75 8.05 4.49 -4.07
C ALA A 75 7.93 5.73 -3.17
N PHE A 76 8.45 5.66 -1.94
CA PHE A 76 8.51 6.81 -1.05
C PHE A 76 9.43 7.90 -1.61
N ILE A 77 10.61 7.53 -2.14
CA ILE A 77 11.54 8.48 -2.77
C ILE A 77 10.88 9.11 -4.00
N GLU A 78 10.28 8.30 -4.88
CA GLU A 78 9.59 8.79 -6.08
C GLU A 78 8.43 9.75 -5.73
N SER A 79 7.65 9.42 -4.69
CA SER A 79 6.56 10.26 -4.21
C SER A 79 7.05 11.58 -3.62
N LEU A 80 8.20 11.58 -2.91
CA LEU A 80 8.80 12.80 -2.39
C LEU A 80 9.31 13.70 -3.50
N ASP A 81 9.98 13.15 -4.51
CA ASP A 81 10.46 13.93 -5.66
C ASP A 81 9.29 14.58 -6.39
N ALA A 82 8.22 13.82 -6.66
CA ALA A 82 7.00 14.35 -7.26
C ALA A 82 6.31 15.43 -6.39
N ALA A 83 6.30 15.25 -5.06
CA ALA A 83 5.73 16.24 -4.14
C ALA A 83 6.55 17.54 -4.14
N PHE A 84 7.89 17.45 -4.16
CA PHE A 84 8.76 18.62 -4.21
C PHE A 84 8.65 19.36 -5.55
N GLU A 85 8.46 18.65 -6.66
CA GLU A 85 8.20 19.28 -7.96
C GLU A 85 6.90 20.08 -7.96
N VAL A 86 5.83 19.53 -7.36
CA VAL A 86 4.58 20.26 -7.19
C VAL A 86 4.78 21.49 -6.32
N ILE A 87 5.43 21.34 -5.15
CA ILE A 87 5.69 22.48 -4.25
C ILE A 87 6.52 23.55 -4.97
N ALA A 88 7.58 23.16 -5.70
CA ALA A 88 8.39 24.07 -6.49
C ALA A 88 7.57 24.77 -7.56
N GLY A 89 6.69 24.07 -8.28
CA GLY A 89 5.79 24.67 -9.26
C GLY A 89 4.76 25.63 -8.65
N LEU A 90 4.33 25.40 -7.41
CA LEU A 90 3.45 26.31 -6.67
C LEU A 90 4.18 27.55 -6.13
N LEU A 91 5.45 27.40 -5.75
CA LEU A 91 6.30 28.47 -5.21
C LEU A 91 6.95 29.31 -6.30
N ALA A 92 7.30 28.71 -7.43
CA ALA A 92 8.01 29.34 -8.54
C ALA A 92 7.15 30.28 -9.38
N LEU A 93 6.05 30.83 -8.83
CA LEU A 93 5.21 31.86 -9.45
C LEU A 93 6.09 32.93 -10.15
N PRO A 94 6.11 33.03 -11.49
CA PRO A 94 5.94 34.33 -12.09
C PRO A 94 4.47 34.75 -11.88
N GLN A 95 4.24 36.04 -11.65
CA GLN A 95 2.90 36.64 -11.76
C GLN A 95 2.31 36.32 -13.13
#